data_AF-A0A7W7L7S5-F1
#
_entry.id   AF-A0A7W7L7S5-F1
#
_cell.length_a   1.000
_cell.length_b   1.000
_cell.length_c   1.000
_cell.angle_alpha   90.00
_cell.angle_beta   90.00
_cell.angle_gamma   90.00
#
_symmetry.space_group_name_H-M   'P 1'
#
loop_
_entity.id
_entity.type
_entity.pdbx_description
1 polymer ?
#
loop_
_entity_poly.entity_id
_entity_poly.type
_entity_poly.pdbx_seq_one_letter_code
_entity_poly.pdbx_strand_id
1 'polypeptide(L)'
;MEYGAALEAAATGGSGAWKLPLALAMVSGLASIVAAVIAARSARGAKRAEIDAQHIRDLESRIAEKKYETYRPMINLFRDILDRHHPEEQELRERISEFSNWVSIFGSDDAVKAFHNFMQAAYADPPPAILMRLYADFVIAARRDLGYPNTGINRKHFLGMRINDIYEHPLLQGVDEPFDELCREHGWHAPWRQM
;
A
#
# COMPACT_ATOMS: atom_id res chain seq x y z
N MET A 1 -33.16 -47.79 -63.00
CA MET A 1 -32.44 -46.67 -62.34
C MET A 1 -33.30 -46.26 -61.17
N GLU A 2 -33.22 -46.89 -60.00
CA GLU A 2 -32.53 -46.31 -58.82
C GLU A 2 -32.30 -47.33 -57.67
N TYR A 3 -32.46 -48.64 -57.90
CA TYR A 3 -32.33 -49.64 -56.81
C TYR A 3 -30.94 -50.31 -56.70
N GLY A 4 -29.99 -49.97 -57.58
CA GLY A 4 -28.65 -50.59 -57.61
C GLY A 4 -27.58 -49.86 -56.80
N ALA A 5 -27.73 -48.55 -56.55
CA ALA A 5 -26.67 -47.73 -55.94
C ALA A 5 -26.71 -47.71 -54.40
N ALA A 6 -27.84 -48.08 -53.78
CA ALA A 6 -27.98 -48.08 -52.32
C ALA A 6 -27.41 -49.35 -51.65
N LEU A 7 -27.22 -50.45 -52.39
CA LEU A 7 -26.69 -51.72 -51.86
C LEU A 7 -25.16 -51.86 -51.99
N GLU A 8 -24.52 -51.13 -52.90
CA GLU A 8 -23.05 -51.14 -53.03
C GLU A 8 -22.34 -50.27 -51.97
N ALA A 9 -22.99 -49.24 -51.44
CA ALA A 9 -22.42 -48.40 -50.38
C ALA A 9 -22.33 -49.10 -49.01
N ALA A 10 -23.04 -50.22 -48.82
CA ALA A 10 -23.00 -51.00 -47.58
C ALA A 10 -21.91 -52.10 -47.58
N ALA A 11 -21.33 -52.42 -48.74
CA ALA A 11 -20.38 -53.54 -48.89
C ALA A 11 -18.90 -53.12 -48.78
N THR A 12 -18.58 -51.83 -48.74
CA THR A 12 -17.21 -51.30 -48.57
C THR A 12 -16.90 -50.86 -47.14
N GLY A 13 -17.77 -51.17 -46.18
CA GLY A 13 -17.50 -50.99 -44.74
C GLY A 13 -16.60 -52.11 -44.22
N GLY A 14 -15.28 -51.97 -44.42
CA GLY A 14 -14.28 -52.93 -43.96
C GLY A 14 -14.46 -53.31 -42.48
N SER A 15 -14.18 -54.57 -42.14
CA SER A 15 -14.35 -55.24 -40.84
C SER A 15 -13.63 -54.61 -39.62
N GLY A 16 -13.15 -53.38 -39.75
CA GLY A 16 -12.59 -52.53 -38.69
C GLY A 16 -13.30 -51.20 -38.47
N ALA A 17 -14.36 -50.87 -39.24
CA ALA A 17 -15.02 -49.55 -39.18
C ALA A 17 -15.67 -49.22 -37.82
N TRP A 18 -16.12 -50.22 -37.05
CA TRP A 18 -16.63 -50.05 -35.68
C TRP A 18 -15.52 -49.93 -34.62
N LYS A 19 -14.29 -50.38 -34.94
CA LYS A 19 -13.14 -50.33 -34.03
C LYS A 19 -12.57 -48.91 -33.93
N LEU A 20 -12.65 -48.13 -35.01
CA LEU A 20 -12.20 -46.75 -35.06
C LEU A 20 -12.97 -45.81 -34.10
N PRO A 21 -14.33 -45.76 -34.10
CA PRO A 21 -15.10 -44.94 -33.15
C PRO A 21 -14.96 -45.44 -31.72
N LEU A 22 -14.83 -46.76 -31.50
CA LEU A 22 -14.60 -47.32 -30.17
C LEU A 22 -13.23 -46.93 -29.61
N ALA A 23 -12.17 -46.98 -30.43
CA ALA A 23 -10.84 -46.53 -30.04
C ALA A 23 -10.82 -45.02 -29.75
N LEU A 24 -11.51 -44.21 -30.58
CA LEU A 24 -11.63 -42.77 -30.37
C LEU A 24 -12.37 -42.43 -29.07
N ALA A 25 -13.44 -43.17 -28.75
CA ALA A 25 -14.19 -43.02 -27.50
C ALA A 25 -13.38 -43.44 -26.26
N MET A 26 -12.53 -44.46 -26.38
CA MET A 26 -11.63 -44.88 -25.30
C MET A 26 -10.54 -43.84 -25.02
N VAL A 27 -9.96 -43.26 -26.07
CA VAL A 27 -8.96 -42.19 -25.95
C VAL A 27 -9.58 -40.91 -25.36
N SER A 28 -10.78 -40.52 -25.80
CA SER A 28 -11.48 -39.35 -25.27
C SER A 28 -11.93 -39.54 -23.82
N GLY A 29 -12.39 -40.74 -23.45
CA GLY A 29 -12.72 -41.10 -22.07
C GLY A 29 -11.52 -41.02 -21.13
N LEU A 30 -10.36 -41.57 -21.55
CA LEU A 30 -9.12 -41.53 -20.76
C LEU A 30 -8.57 -40.10 -20.62
N ALA A 31 -8.58 -39.32 -21.70
CA ALA A 31 -8.20 -37.90 -21.66
C ALA A 31 -9.08 -37.10 -20.70
N SER A 32 -10.38 -37.39 -20.65
CA SER A 32 -11.33 -36.69 -19.76
C SER A 32 -11.06 -37.00 -18.28
N ILE A 33 -10.72 -38.26 -17.95
CA ILE A 33 -10.39 -38.66 -16.58
C ILE A 33 -9.07 -38.02 -16.13
N VAL A 34 -8.04 -38.04 -16.98
CA VAL A 34 -6.74 -37.42 -16.68
C VAL A 34 -6.88 -35.91 -16.52
N ALA A 35 -7.63 -35.24 -17.41
CA ALA A 35 -7.93 -33.82 -17.30
C ALA A 35 -8.68 -33.49 -16.00
N ALA A 36 -9.67 -34.31 -15.61
CA ALA A 36 -10.41 -34.12 -14.36
C ALA A 36 -9.50 -34.27 -13.11
N VAL A 37 -8.57 -35.21 -13.11
CA VAL A 37 -7.62 -35.41 -12.00
C VAL A 37 -6.64 -34.24 -11.89
N ILE A 38 -6.10 -33.76 -13.01
CA ILE A 38 -5.20 -32.60 -13.05
C ILE A 38 -5.95 -31.33 -12.64
N ALA A 39 -7.17 -31.13 -13.15
CA ALA A 39 -8.03 -30.01 -12.78
C ALA A 39 -8.39 -30.04 -11.28
N ALA A 40 -8.73 -31.21 -10.73
CA ALA A 40 -9.04 -31.35 -9.31
C ALA A 40 -7.82 -31.04 -8.42
N ARG A 41 -6.61 -31.46 -8.83
CA ARG A 41 -5.37 -31.16 -8.10
C ARG A 41 -5.00 -29.68 -8.19
N SER A 42 -5.13 -29.09 -9.38
CA SER A 42 -4.93 -27.65 -9.61
C SER A 42 -5.92 -26.80 -8.81
N ALA A 43 -7.21 -27.14 -8.86
CA ALA A 43 -8.27 -26.43 -8.13
C ALA A 43 -8.05 -26.45 -6.61
N ARG A 44 -7.51 -27.54 -6.04
CA ARG A 44 -7.16 -27.59 -4.61
C ARG A 44 -5.99 -26.65 -4.27
N GLY A 45 -4.96 -26.58 -5.13
CA GLY A 45 -3.85 -25.65 -4.96
C GLY A 45 -4.29 -24.19 -5.09
N ALA A 46 -5.06 -23.89 -6.13
CA ALA A 46 -5.62 -22.56 -6.38
C ALA A 46 -6.54 -22.10 -5.25
N LYS A 47 -7.44 -22.97 -4.76
CA LYS A 47 -8.34 -22.66 -3.64
C LYS A 47 -7.57 -22.34 -2.35
N ARG A 48 -6.46 -23.01 -2.10
CA ARG A 48 -5.63 -22.76 -0.90
C ARG A 48 -4.91 -21.42 -1.02
N ALA A 49 -4.30 -21.14 -2.17
CA ALA A 49 -3.71 -19.84 -2.46
C ALA A 49 -4.74 -18.70 -2.41
N GLU A 50 -5.98 -18.94 -2.85
CA GLU A 50 -7.07 -17.98 -2.77
C GLU A 50 -7.48 -17.69 -1.33
N ILE A 51 -7.63 -18.72 -0.48
CA ILE A 51 -7.94 -18.57 0.95
C ILE A 51 -6.81 -17.82 1.67
N ASP A 52 -5.56 -18.19 1.43
CA ASP A 52 -4.40 -17.53 2.04
C ASP A 52 -4.32 -16.06 1.61
N ALA A 53 -4.56 -15.77 0.32
CA ALA A 53 -4.63 -14.41 -0.19
C ALA A 53 -5.84 -13.62 0.38
N GLN A 54 -6.99 -14.26 0.59
CA GLN A 54 -8.13 -13.64 1.27
C GLN A 54 -7.80 -13.30 2.72
N HIS A 55 -7.11 -14.20 3.43
CA HIS A 55 -6.71 -13.97 4.80
C HIS A 55 -5.69 -12.83 4.93
N ILE A 56 -4.69 -12.79 4.04
CA ILE A 56 -3.72 -11.68 3.98
C ILE A 56 -4.45 -10.36 3.71
N ARG A 57 -5.37 -10.31 2.74
CA ARG A 57 -6.15 -9.10 2.45
C ARG A 57 -7.02 -8.64 3.62
N ASP A 58 -7.64 -9.57 4.35
CA ASP A 58 -8.43 -9.24 5.55
C ASP A 58 -7.53 -8.68 6.66
N LEU A 59 -6.36 -9.29 6.90
CA LEU A 59 -5.38 -8.77 7.85
C LEU A 59 -4.87 -7.38 7.44
N GLU A 60 -4.51 -7.19 6.17
CA GLU A 60 -4.08 -5.90 5.63
C GLU A 60 -5.17 -4.84 5.77
N SER A 61 -6.44 -5.19 5.50
CA SER A 61 -7.58 -4.29 5.67
C SER A 61 -7.75 -3.86 7.12
N ARG A 62 -7.69 -4.81 8.07
CA ARG A 62 -7.78 -4.51 9.50
C ARG A 62 -6.61 -3.67 9.99
N ILE A 63 -5.40 -3.95 9.51
CA ILE A 63 -4.22 -3.15 9.82
C ILE A 63 -4.36 -1.75 9.25
N ALA A 64 -4.82 -1.59 8.01
CA ALA A 64 -5.03 -0.29 7.39
C ALA A 64 -6.07 0.54 8.15
N GLU A 65 -7.17 -0.09 8.60
CA GLU A 65 -8.17 0.54 9.46
C GLU A 65 -7.57 0.99 10.80
N LYS A 66 -6.80 0.12 11.48
CA LYS A 66 -6.12 0.48 12.73
C LYS A 66 -5.08 1.58 12.56
N LYS A 67 -4.32 1.58 11.46
CA LYS A 67 -3.42 2.68 11.13
C LYS A 67 -4.21 3.97 10.93
N TYR A 68 -5.30 3.94 10.16
CA TYR A 68 -6.13 5.12 9.96
C TYR A 68 -6.67 5.68 11.29
N GLU A 69 -7.21 4.81 12.16
CA GLU A 69 -7.65 5.19 13.51
C GLU A 69 -6.52 5.81 14.34
N THR A 70 -5.30 5.28 14.22
CA THR A 70 -4.12 5.77 14.93
C THR A 70 -3.67 7.15 14.43
N TYR A 71 -3.57 7.35 13.11
CA TYR A 71 -3.08 8.61 12.53
C TYR A 71 -4.10 9.75 12.56
N ARG A 72 -5.41 9.44 12.49
CA ARG A 72 -6.46 10.46 12.38
C ARG A 72 -6.44 11.50 13.51
N PRO A 73 -6.33 11.15 14.80
CA PRO A 73 -6.26 12.14 15.88
C PRO A 73 -5.09 13.10 15.73
N MET A 74 -3.91 12.58 15.34
CA MET A 74 -2.70 13.37 15.17
C MET A 74 -2.78 14.32 13.97
N ILE A 75 -3.32 13.84 12.84
CA ILE A 75 -3.56 14.70 11.67
C ILE A 75 -4.55 15.82 12.00
N ASN A 76 -5.61 15.52 12.74
CA ASN A 76 -6.57 16.53 13.18
C ASN A 76 -5.95 17.55 14.14
N LEU A 77 -5.12 17.09 15.07
CA LEU A 77 -4.37 17.96 15.98
C LEU A 77 -3.50 18.96 15.23
N PHE A 78 -2.76 18.49 14.22
CA PHE A 78 -1.95 19.39 13.40
C PHE A 78 -2.77 20.34 12.54
N ARG A 79 -3.94 19.90 12.03
CA ARG A 79 -4.89 20.80 11.38
C ARG A 79 -5.31 21.91 12.34
N ASP A 80 -5.72 21.57 13.56
CA ASP A 80 -6.22 22.54 14.54
C ASP A 80 -5.15 23.59 14.87
N ILE A 81 -3.90 23.16 15.08
CA ILE A 81 -2.73 24.04 15.28
C ILE A 81 -2.52 24.99 14.09
N LEU A 82 -2.60 24.48 12.85
CA LEU A 82 -2.41 25.29 11.64
C LEU A 82 -3.55 26.29 11.42
N ASP A 83 -4.77 25.91 11.77
CA ASP A 83 -5.97 26.76 11.68
C ASP A 83 -6.05 27.77 12.84
N ARG A 84 -4.97 27.94 13.63
CA ARG A 84 -4.86 28.82 14.81
C ARG A 84 -5.87 28.51 15.92
N HIS A 85 -6.41 27.29 15.94
CA HIS A 85 -7.10 26.75 17.10
C HIS A 85 -6.02 26.15 17.99
N HIS A 86 -5.60 26.91 19.00
CA HIS A 86 -4.61 26.43 19.95
C HIS A 86 -5.31 25.55 20.99
N PRO A 87 -5.17 24.21 20.93
CA PRO A 87 -5.66 23.35 22.00
C PRO A 87 -4.95 23.72 23.30
N GLU A 88 -5.61 23.47 24.43
CA GLU A 88 -4.99 23.60 25.75
C GLU A 88 -3.73 22.72 25.82
N GLU A 89 -2.68 23.20 26.50
CA GLU A 89 -1.37 22.52 26.56
C GLU A 89 -1.48 21.07 27.04
N GLN A 90 -2.36 20.83 28.03
CA GLN A 90 -2.61 19.49 28.57
C GLN A 90 -3.24 18.56 27.51
N GLU A 91 -4.20 19.06 26.73
CA GLU A 91 -4.86 18.30 25.66
C GLU A 91 -3.86 17.96 24.54
N LEU A 92 -3.00 18.93 24.18
CA LEU A 92 -1.92 18.72 23.21
C LEU A 92 -1.00 17.58 23.66
N ARG A 93 -0.56 17.62 24.92
CA ARG A 93 0.34 16.61 25.49
C ARG A 93 -0.30 15.22 25.54
N GLU A 94 -1.56 15.12 25.93
CA GLU A 94 -2.30 13.87 25.98
C GLU A 94 -2.43 13.23 24.60
N ARG A 95 -2.85 14.01 23.60
CA ARG A 95 -3.00 13.53 22.21
C ARG A 95 -1.66 13.10 21.60
N ILE A 96 -0.58 13.84 21.87
CA ILE A 96 0.78 13.47 21.44
C ILE A 96 1.23 12.18 22.12
N SER A 97 1.02 12.05 23.43
CA SER A 97 1.41 10.85 24.18
C SER A 97 0.65 9.61 23.70
N GLU A 98 -0.66 9.73 23.50
CA GLU A 98 -1.49 8.63 23.00
C GLU A 98 -1.05 8.20 21.61
N PHE A 99 -0.86 9.15 20.69
CA PHE A 99 -0.36 8.85 19.35
C PHE A 99 1.03 8.20 19.38
N SER A 100 1.95 8.70 20.21
CA SER A 100 3.31 8.16 20.34
C SER A 100 3.29 6.68 20.74
N ASN A 101 2.40 6.29 21.66
CA ASN A 101 2.24 4.90 22.08
C ASN A 101 1.80 4.02 20.91
N TRP A 102 0.77 4.44 20.17
CA TRP A 102 0.19 3.60 19.11
C TRP A 102 1.01 3.59 17.82
N VAL A 103 1.60 4.72 17.42
CA VAL A 103 2.45 4.79 16.22
C VAL A 103 3.71 3.92 16.38
N SER A 104 4.22 3.75 17.60
CA SER A 104 5.37 2.86 17.85
C SER A 104 5.05 1.37 17.61
N ILE A 105 3.78 0.98 17.69
CA ILE A 105 3.31 -0.40 17.51
C ILE A 105 2.85 -0.64 16.07
N PHE A 106 2.07 0.30 15.52
CA PHE A 106 1.38 0.12 14.24
C PHE A 106 2.01 0.90 13.08
N GLY A 107 2.88 1.88 13.35
CA GLY A 107 3.55 2.65 12.33
C GLY A 107 4.70 1.89 11.67
N SER A 108 4.94 2.13 10.38
CA SER A 108 6.19 1.70 9.73
C SER A 108 7.40 2.42 10.31
N ASP A 109 8.57 1.80 10.16
CA ASP A 109 9.87 2.36 10.57
C ASP A 109 10.06 3.81 10.09
N ASP A 110 9.70 4.10 8.84
CA ASP A 110 9.84 5.44 8.26
C ASP A 110 8.92 6.46 8.93
N ALA A 111 7.68 6.08 9.24
CA ALA A 111 6.74 6.95 9.92
C ALA A 111 7.15 7.20 11.38
N VAL A 112 7.60 6.16 12.09
CA VAL A 112 8.11 6.27 13.45
C VAL A 112 9.35 7.16 13.50
N LYS A 113 10.31 6.98 12.58
CA LYS A 113 11.51 7.83 12.47
C LYS A 113 11.17 9.28 12.14
N ALA A 114 10.26 9.52 11.20
CA ALA A 114 9.85 10.86 10.83
C ALA A 114 9.14 11.58 11.98
N PHE A 115 8.25 10.88 12.70
CA PHE A 115 7.57 11.42 13.88
C PHE A 115 8.56 11.70 15.02
N HIS A 116 9.47 10.77 15.29
CA HIS A 116 10.55 10.96 16.25
C HIS A 116 11.35 12.23 15.94
N ASN A 117 11.82 12.39 14.71
CA ASN A 117 12.63 13.55 14.32
C ASN A 117 11.84 14.86 14.43
N PHE A 118 10.56 14.85 14.04
CA PHE A 118 9.68 16.01 14.22
C PHE A 118 9.54 16.40 15.69
N MET A 119 9.26 15.44 16.58
CA MET A 119 9.11 15.71 18.02
C MET A 119 10.41 16.15 18.68
N GLN A 120 11.53 15.49 18.38
CA GLN A 120 12.84 15.88 18.89
C GLN A 120 13.24 17.29 18.42
N ALA A 121 12.90 17.64 17.18
CA ALA A 121 13.12 19.00 16.70
C ALA A 121 12.24 19.99 17.46
N ALA A 122 10.95 19.71 17.63
CA ALA A 122 10.03 20.58 18.36
C ALA A 122 10.48 20.88 19.81
N TYR A 123 11.14 19.93 20.48
CA TYR A 123 11.73 20.15 21.81
C TYR A 123 13.05 20.94 21.80
N ALA A 124 13.70 21.06 20.64
CA ALA A 124 15.01 21.70 20.47
C ALA A 124 14.93 23.07 19.78
N ASP A 125 13.78 23.74 19.89
CA ASP A 125 13.50 25.09 19.37
C ASP A 125 14.06 25.35 17.95
N PRO A 126 13.52 24.63 16.94
CA PRO A 126 14.08 24.64 15.61
C PRO A 126 13.64 25.87 14.82
N PRO A 127 14.45 26.35 13.85
CA PRO A 127 14.00 27.32 12.87
C PRO A 127 12.66 26.88 12.23
N PRO A 128 11.70 27.79 12.00
CA PRO A 128 10.38 27.43 11.46
C PRO A 128 10.43 26.62 10.16
N ALA A 129 11.39 26.92 9.27
CA ALA A 129 11.63 26.19 8.03
C ALA A 129 11.89 24.69 8.27
N ILE A 130 12.70 24.38 9.29
CA ILE A 130 13.07 23.02 9.66
C ILE A 130 11.87 22.29 10.28
N LEU A 131 11.12 22.96 11.16
CA LEU A 131 9.94 22.37 11.77
C LEU A 131 8.88 22.02 10.71
N MET A 132 8.60 22.96 9.80
CA MET A 132 7.62 22.77 8.72
C MET A 132 8.03 21.66 7.75
N ARG A 133 9.33 21.57 7.46
CA ARG A 133 9.87 20.45 6.69
C ARG A 133 9.63 19.11 7.38
N LEU A 134 10.02 18.97 8.65
CA LEU A 134 9.91 17.71 9.39
C LEU A 134 8.46 17.30 9.58
N TYR A 135 7.56 18.26 9.75
CA TYR A 135 6.13 18.03 9.72
C TYR A 135 5.66 17.45 8.37
N ALA A 136 6.08 18.06 7.25
CA ALA A 136 5.76 17.55 5.92
C ALA A 136 6.34 16.14 5.68
N ASP A 137 7.57 15.88 6.15
CA ASP A 137 8.19 14.55 6.12
C ASP A 137 7.36 13.50 6.87
N PHE A 138 6.90 13.84 8.07
CA PHE A 138 6.02 12.97 8.85
C PHE A 138 4.72 12.66 8.12
N VAL A 139 4.04 13.66 7.54
CA VAL A 139 2.77 13.44 6.84
C VAL A 139 2.97 12.60 5.57
N ILE A 140 4.07 12.81 4.84
CA ILE A 140 4.41 11.98 3.68
C ILE A 140 4.69 10.52 4.11
N ALA A 141 5.43 10.32 5.20
CA ALA A 141 5.70 8.99 5.75
C ALA A 141 4.40 8.30 6.22
N ALA A 142 3.53 9.01 6.92
CA ALA A 142 2.20 8.52 7.32
C ALA A 142 1.34 8.13 6.11
N ARG A 143 1.37 8.92 5.02
CA ARG A 143 0.66 8.59 3.79
C ARG A 143 1.17 7.30 3.15
N ARG A 144 2.50 7.10 3.12
CA ARG A 144 3.10 5.84 2.63
C ARG A 144 2.66 4.66 3.48
N ASP A 145 2.67 4.86 4.80
CA ASP A 145 2.30 3.85 5.79
C ASP A 145 0.83 3.40 5.70
N LEU A 146 -0.06 4.31 5.29
CA LEU A 146 -1.49 4.09 5.07
C LEU A 146 -1.84 3.41 3.73
N GLY A 147 -0.85 2.96 2.96
CA GLY A 147 -1.07 2.19 1.73
C GLY A 147 -0.77 2.91 0.42
N TYR A 148 -0.06 4.05 0.47
CA TYR A 148 0.41 4.76 -0.73
C TYR A 148 1.94 4.81 -0.81
N PRO A 149 2.63 3.65 -0.90
CA PRO A 149 4.10 3.57 -0.78
C PRO A 149 4.82 4.36 -1.87
N ASN A 150 4.29 4.34 -3.10
CA ASN A 150 4.84 5.05 -4.25
C ASN A 150 4.14 6.39 -4.43
N THR A 151 4.53 7.39 -3.64
CA THR A 151 4.01 8.75 -3.75
C THR A 151 4.99 9.68 -4.46
N GLY A 152 4.52 10.40 -5.48
CA GLY A 152 5.24 11.50 -6.12
C GLY A 152 5.04 12.86 -5.42
N ILE A 153 4.35 12.86 -4.28
CA ILE A 153 4.11 14.07 -3.48
C ILE A 153 5.40 14.45 -2.75
N ASN A 154 5.84 15.70 -2.93
CA ASN A 154 6.97 16.30 -2.20
C ASN A 154 6.44 17.22 -1.08
N ARG A 155 7.34 17.90 -0.36
CA ARG A 155 6.95 18.69 0.82
C ARG A 155 6.19 19.94 0.40
N LYS A 156 6.59 20.59 -0.69
CA LYS A 156 5.86 21.74 -1.26
C LYS A 156 4.44 21.38 -1.72
N HIS A 157 4.23 20.21 -2.32
CA HIS A 157 2.89 19.72 -2.67
C HIS A 157 1.98 19.60 -1.44
N PHE A 158 2.52 19.15 -0.31
CA PHE A 158 1.76 19.05 0.93
C PHE A 158 1.51 20.42 1.56
N LEU A 159 2.57 21.21 1.78
CA LEU A 159 2.51 22.51 2.44
C LEU A 159 1.72 23.53 1.62
N GLY A 160 1.85 23.49 0.29
CA GLY A 160 1.15 24.38 -0.64
C GLY A 160 -0.37 24.22 -0.66
N MET A 161 -0.93 23.16 -0.07
CA MET A 161 -2.39 23.06 0.13
C MET A 161 -2.91 24.04 1.19
N ARG A 162 -2.03 24.55 2.07
CA ARG A 162 -2.40 25.45 3.17
C ARG A 162 -1.63 26.77 3.17
N ILE A 163 -0.57 26.87 2.37
CA ILE A 163 0.30 28.04 2.27
C ILE A 163 0.25 28.56 0.83
N ASN A 164 -0.43 29.68 0.64
CA ASN A 164 -0.74 30.22 -0.69
C ASN A 164 0.48 30.77 -1.43
N ASP A 165 1.55 31.12 -0.71
CA ASP A 165 2.78 31.73 -1.23
C ASP A 165 4.00 30.79 -1.13
N ILE A 166 3.77 29.47 -1.02
CA ILE A 166 4.79 28.44 -0.76
C ILE A 166 6.04 28.50 -1.69
N TYR A 167 5.89 28.97 -2.92
CA TYR A 167 6.97 29.05 -3.91
C TYR A 167 7.81 30.32 -3.82
N GLU A 168 7.26 31.38 -3.21
CA GLU A 168 7.88 32.70 -3.06
C GLU A 168 8.26 32.99 -1.61
N HIS A 169 7.69 32.25 -0.65
CA HIS A 169 7.87 32.46 0.78
C HIS A 169 9.33 32.18 1.19
N PRO A 170 10.09 33.18 1.68
CA PRO A 170 11.53 33.04 1.96
C PRO A 170 11.87 31.90 2.92
N LEU A 171 11.04 31.69 3.96
CA LEU A 171 11.26 30.59 4.92
C LEU A 171 11.07 29.18 4.35
N LEU A 172 10.42 29.02 3.19
CA LEU A 172 10.02 27.69 2.67
C LEU A 172 10.65 27.38 1.31
N GLN A 173 11.49 28.28 0.80
CA GLN A 173 12.14 28.13 -0.50
C GLN A 173 12.99 26.84 -0.56
N GLY A 174 13.78 26.57 0.48
CA GLY A 174 14.65 25.38 0.60
C GLY A 174 14.00 24.14 1.23
N VAL A 175 12.67 24.12 1.43
CA VAL A 175 12.01 23.03 2.18
C VAL A 175 12.18 21.64 1.55
N ASP A 176 12.40 21.58 0.23
CA ASP A 176 12.62 20.33 -0.53
C ASP A 176 14.09 19.94 -0.71
N GLU A 177 15.05 20.79 -0.32
CA GLU A 177 16.48 20.52 -0.43
C GLU A 177 16.91 19.34 0.47
N PRO A 178 18.14 18.79 0.39
CA PRO A 178 18.62 17.82 1.37
C PRO A 178 18.54 18.35 2.82
N PHE A 179 18.23 17.49 3.78
CA PHE A 179 18.00 17.92 5.18
C PHE A 179 19.22 18.58 5.80
N ASP A 180 20.40 18.03 5.50
CA ASP A 180 21.67 18.52 6.06
C ASP A 180 22.06 19.90 5.49
N GLU A 181 21.66 20.15 4.25
CA GLU A 181 21.86 21.45 3.61
C GLU A 181 20.98 22.51 4.26
N LEU A 182 19.68 22.22 4.44
CA LEU A 182 18.77 23.13 5.13
C LEU A 182 19.20 23.40 6.58
N CYS A 183 19.66 22.39 7.30
CA CYS A 183 20.18 22.56 8.66
C CYS A 183 21.39 23.51 8.68
N ARG A 184 22.33 23.32 7.73
CA ARG A 184 23.52 24.15 7.59
C ARG A 184 23.17 25.61 7.27
N GLU A 185 22.24 25.85 6.36
CA GLU A 185 21.78 27.21 5.99
C GLU A 185 21.19 27.98 7.16
N HIS A 186 20.42 27.29 8.00
CA HIS A 186 19.81 27.88 9.19
C HIS A 186 20.69 27.80 10.45
N GLY A 187 21.91 27.27 10.35
CA GLY A 187 22.83 27.11 11.48
C GLY A 187 22.29 26.20 12.60
N TRP A 188 21.36 25.31 12.29
CA TRP A 188 20.70 24.43 13.27
C TRP A 188 21.29 23.02 13.22
N HIS A 189 21.35 22.37 14.39
CA HIS A 189 21.95 21.05 14.54
C HIS A 189 20.90 20.06 15.04
N ALA A 190 20.67 19.00 14.27
CA ALA A 190 19.70 17.97 14.62
C ALA A 190 20.11 17.22 15.90
N PRO A 191 19.25 17.16 16.94
CA PRO A 191 19.57 16.51 18.22
C PRO A 191 19.98 15.03 18.07
N TRP A 192 19.34 14.31 17.15
CA TRP A 192 19.60 12.88 16.91
C TRP A 192 20.86 12.60 16.07
N ARG A 193 21.58 13.63 15.63
CA ARG A 193 22.86 13.49 14.92
C ARG A 193 24.08 13.73 15.81
N GLN A 194 23.87 13.93 17.11
CA GLN A 194 24.94 14.16 18.08
C GLN A 194 25.54 12.84 18.63
N MET A 195 25.32 11.71 17.95
CA MET A 195 25.93 10.41 18.25
C MET A 195 27.13 10.13 17.36
#